data_AF-A0A914QEA6-F1
#
_entry.id   AF-A0A914QEA6-F1
#
_cell.length_a   1.000
_cell.length_b   1.000
_cell.length_c   1.000
_cell.angle_alpha   90.00
_cell.angle_beta   90.00
_cell.angle_gamma   90.00
#
_symmetry.space_group_name_H-M   'P 1'
#
loop_
_entity.id
_entity.type
_entity.pdbx_description
1 polymer ?
#
loop_
_entity_poly.entity_id
_entity_poly.type
_entity_poly.pdbx_seq_one_letter_code
_entity_poly.pdbx_strand_id
1 'polypeptide(L)'
;MILGYVHKDNRIYLCDKDHNIVSYKLLLSILEYQTAVMRKDFDLADKLLNKIPKEQRTRIAHFLEKQGFKKQALAVSVDAEHRFELALNLGELDIAYELAKQAKSDEKWKQLSKAANLKSNLLLAAECMERARDYSGLLVLASSSGSTHLMNKLANDAHNENEENISFFAYLLTGNIDACLNILIENDRLPEAAFFAHTYCPTKVPLIVSQWREKARSLAGVNQKNVGERLADPIKYENLFPGYGESLVAEEGIQKK
;
A
#
# COMPACT_ATOMS: atom_id res chain seq x y z
N MET A 1 44.64 -25.15 -19.04
CA MET A 1 44.50 -26.63 -19.01
C MET A 1 43.82 -27.02 -17.70
N ILE A 2 42.82 -27.91 -17.71
CA ILE A 2 42.19 -28.42 -16.46
C ILE A 2 43.16 -29.46 -15.86
N LEU A 3 43.62 -29.23 -14.62
CA LEU A 3 44.54 -30.16 -13.94
C LEU A 3 43.81 -31.37 -13.37
N GLY A 4 42.55 -31.20 -12.95
CA GLY A 4 41.73 -32.29 -12.41
C GLY A 4 40.79 -31.83 -11.29
N TYR A 5 39.90 -32.73 -10.89
CA TYR A 5 39.00 -32.54 -9.75
C TYR A 5 39.50 -33.33 -8.54
N VAL A 6 39.73 -32.64 -7.43
CA VAL A 6 40.17 -33.27 -6.18
C VAL A 6 38.95 -33.46 -5.28
N HIS A 7 38.56 -34.73 -5.06
CA HIS A 7 37.39 -35.09 -4.24
C HIS A 7 37.51 -34.63 -2.78
N LYS A 8 38.71 -34.67 -2.21
CA LYS A 8 38.94 -34.26 -0.81
C LYS A 8 38.58 -32.80 -0.56
N ASP A 9 38.87 -31.93 -1.53
CA ASP A 9 38.68 -30.49 -1.40
C ASP A 9 37.41 -29.98 -2.11
N ASN A 10 36.69 -30.86 -2.83
CA ASN A 10 35.58 -30.51 -3.72
C ASN A 10 35.92 -29.32 -4.64
N ARG A 11 37.12 -29.34 -5.24
CA ARG A 11 37.63 -28.25 -6.08
C ARG A 11 38.17 -28.75 -7.41
N ILE A 12 37.89 -27.99 -8.47
CA ILE A 12 38.55 -28.12 -9.76
C ILE A 12 39.73 -27.15 -9.78
N TYR A 13 40.90 -27.65 -10.18
CA TYR A 13 42.09 -26.84 -10.40
C TYR A 13 42.29 -26.63 -11.90
N LEU A 14 42.45 -25.36 -12.29
CA LEU A 14 42.79 -24.95 -13.65
C LEU A 14 44.14 -24.25 -13.62
N CYS A 15 44.93 -24.44 -14.67
CA CYS A 15 46.17 -23.72 -14.88
C CYS A 15 46.07 -22.91 -16.18
N ASP A 16 46.36 -21.62 -16.09
CA ASP A 16 46.45 -20.74 -17.27
C ASP A 16 47.78 -20.92 -18.01
N LYS A 17 47.91 -20.36 -19.22
CA LYS A 17 49.15 -20.41 -20.03
C LYS A 17 50.36 -19.83 -19.30
N ASP A 18 50.14 -18.85 -18.43
CA ASP A 18 51.17 -18.23 -17.59
C ASP A 18 51.47 -19.00 -16.29
N HIS A 19 51.06 -20.27 -16.20
CA HIS A 19 51.25 -21.15 -15.04
C HIS A 19 50.53 -20.72 -13.74
N ASN A 20 49.58 -19.79 -13.83
CA ASN A 20 48.73 -19.40 -12.71
C ASN A 20 47.69 -20.48 -12.39
N ILE A 21 47.66 -20.96 -11.14
CA ILE A 21 46.71 -21.98 -10.68
C ILE A 21 45.47 -21.29 -10.09
N VAL A 22 44.32 -21.50 -10.71
CA VAL A 22 43.01 -21.03 -10.21
C VAL A 22 42.20 -22.23 -9.74
N SER A 23 41.62 -22.14 -8.54
CA SER A 23 40.75 -23.19 -8.00
C SER A 23 39.30 -22.72 -7.92
N TYR A 24 38.37 -23.56 -8.36
CA TYR A 24 36.93 -23.35 -8.22
C TYR A 24 36.31 -24.43 -7.35
N LYS A 25 35.51 -24.03 -6.35
CA LYS A 25 34.77 -24.96 -5.49
C LYS A 25 33.57 -25.51 -6.26
N LEU A 26 33.57 -26.83 -6.47
CA LEU A 26 32.49 -27.57 -7.12
C LEU A 26 32.10 -28.77 -6.23
N LEU A 27 30.95 -28.67 -5.58
CA LEU A 27 30.40 -29.81 -4.83
C LEU A 27 29.76 -30.80 -5.79
N LEU A 28 30.25 -32.03 -5.80
CA LEU A 28 29.70 -33.12 -6.62
C LEU A 28 28.20 -33.33 -6.34
N SER A 29 27.80 -33.26 -5.06
CA SER A 29 26.41 -33.43 -4.62
C SER A 29 25.43 -32.44 -5.27
N ILE A 30 25.87 -31.21 -5.57
CA ILE A 30 25.03 -30.23 -6.28
C ILE A 30 24.86 -30.63 -7.73
N LEU A 31 25.92 -31.13 -8.36
CA LEU A 31 25.91 -31.50 -9.77
C LEU A 31 25.04 -32.75 -9.99
N GLU A 32 25.15 -33.72 -9.09
CA GLU A 32 24.26 -34.89 -9.04
C GLU A 32 22.80 -34.48 -8.81
N TYR A 33 22.55 -33.55 -7.87
CA TYR A 33 21.22 -33.01 -7.64
C TYR A 33 20.65 -32.30 -8.89
N GLN A 34 21.42 -31.42 -9.51
CA GLN A 34 21.01 -30.72 -10.73
C GLN A 34 20.71 -31.71 -11.86
N THR A 35 21.53 -32.75 -12.00
CA THR A 35 21.32 -33.82 -12.99
C THR A 35 20.06 -34.63 -12.69
N ALA A 36 19.79 -34.96 -11.42
CA ALA A 36 18.58 -35.66 -11.00
C ALA A 36 17.33 -34.85 -11.29
N VAL A 37 17.35 -33.54 -11.00
CA VAL A 37 16.25 -32.62 -11.32
C VAL A 37 16.03 -32.52 -12.84
N MET A 38 17.09 -32.46 -13.64
CA MET A 38 16.97 -32.46 -15.12
C MET A 38 16.32 -33.75 -15.63
N ARG A 39 16.59 -34.88 -14.97
CA ARG A 39 15.99 -36.19 -15.26
C ARG A 39 14.58 -36.36 -14.67
N LYS A 40 14.07 -35.36 -13.92
CA LYS A 40 12.79 -35.39 -13.18
C LYS A 40 12.70 -36.49 -12.11
N ASP A 41 13.85 -36.96 -11.62
CA ASP A 41 13.92 -37.90 -10.50
C ASP A 41 14.00 -37.12 -9.18
N PHE A 42 12.83 -36.76 -8.65
CA PHE A 42 12.73 -35.96 -7.42
C PHE A 42 13.01 -36.77 -6.15
N ASP A 43 12.74 -38.07 -6.15
CA ASP A 43 13.01 -38.95 -5.01
C ASP A 43 14.52 -39.04 -4.73
N LEU A 44 15.31 -39.17 -5.80
CA LEU A 44 16.77 -39.16 -5.69
C LEU A 44 17.27 -37.75 -5.32
N ALA A 45 16.69 -36.70 -5.88
CA ALA A 45 17.03 -35.31 -5.57
C ALA A 45 16.82 -35.00 -4.07
N ASP A 46 15.71 -35.42 -3.47
CA ASP A 46 15.41 -35.18 -2.05
C ASP A 46 16.38 -35.91 -1.11
N LYS A 47 16.79 -37.13 -1.46
CA LYS A 47 17.85 -37.86 -0.73
C LYS A 47 19.18 -37.12 -0.78
N LEU A 48 19.53 -36.55 -1.94
CA LEU A 48 20.75 -35.78 -2.12
C LEU A 48 20.68 -34.42 -1.42
N LEU A 49 19.51 -33.81 -1.30
CA LEU A 49 19.31 -32.51 -0.66
C LEU A 49 19.80 -32.49 0.80
N ASN A 50 19.66 -33.61 1.51
CA ASN A 50 20.15 -33.76 2.89
C ASN A 50 21.68 -33.75 2.99
N LYS A 51 22.38 -34.12 1.92
CA LYS A 51 23.86 -34.10 1.86
C LYS A 51 24.42 -32.71 1.52
N ILE A 52 23.58 -31.79 1.08
CA ILE A 52 24.01 -30.46 0.62
C ILE A 52 23.99 -29.47 1.79
N PRO A 53 25.08 -28.72 2.04
CA PRO A 53 25.13 -27.67 3.05
C PRO A 53 24.06 -26.60 2.84
N LYS A 54 23.51 -26.06 3.93
CA LYS A 54 22.47 -25.02 3.90
C LYS A 54 22.90 -23.76 3.12
N GLU A 55 24.18 -23.40 3.19
CA GLU A 55 24.78 -22.25 2.49
C GLU A 55 24.53 -22.27 0.97
N GLN A 56 24.45 -23.46 0.36
CA GLN A 56 24.30 -23.58 -1.10
C GLN A 56 22.84 -23.82 -1.52
N ARG A 57 21.90 -23.93 -0.56
CA ARG A 57 20.48 -24.15 -0.85
C ARG A 57 19.83 -22.98 -1.59
N THR A 58 20.25 -21.74 -1.33
CA THR A 58 19.75 -20.57 -2.08
C THR A 58 20.08 -20.66 -3.57
N ARG A 59 21.28 -21.14 -3.93
CA ARG A 59 21.65 -21.36 -5.34
C ARG A 59 20.83 -22.46 -5.99
N ILE A 60 20.51 -23.52 -5.23
CA ILE A 60 19.65 -24.61 -5.70
C ILE A 60 18.21 -24.12 -5.91
N ALA A 61 17.68 -23.29 -5.01
CA ALA A 61 16.37 -22.70 -5.16
C ALA A 61 16.27 -21.85 -6.43
N HIS A 62 17.26 -21.00 -6.71
CA HIS A 62 17.33 -20.24 -7.96
C HIS A 62 17.43 -21.13 -9.20
N PHE A 63 18.18 -22.25 -9.09
CA PHE A 63 18.24 -23.23 -10.17
C PHE A 63 16.88 -23.88 -10.43
N LEU A 64 16.20 -24.35 -9.38
CA LEU A 64 14.86 -24.94 -9.47
C LEU A 64 13.84 -23.95 -10.06
N GLU A 65 13.90 -22.69 -9.66
CA GLU A 65 13.06 -21.62 -10.20
C GLU A 65 13.28 -21.42 -11.70
N LYS A 66 14.53 -21.34 -12.16
CA LYS A 66 14.86 -21.22 -13.59
C LYS A 66 14.35 -22.41 -14.41
N GLN A 67 14.25 -23.58 -13.80
CA GLN A 67 13.71 -24.79 -14.41
C GLN A 67 12.19 -24.88 -14.34
N GLY A 68 11.52 -23.93 -13.68
CA GLY A 68 10.06 -23.86 -13.52
C GLY A 68 9.51 -24.60 -12.30
N PHE A 69 10.35 -25.24 -11.49
CA PHE A 69 9.96 -25.99 -10.29
C PHE A 69 9.84 -25.08 -9.06
N LYS A 70 8.95 -24.09 -9.13
CA LYS A 70 8.79 -23.04 -8.12
C LYS A 70 8.34 -23.56 -6.75
N LYS A 71 7.49 -24.60 -6.70
CA LYS A 71 7.01 -25.18 -5.43
C LYS A 71 8.15 -25.85 -4.65
N GLN A 72 9.00 -26.61 -5.35
CA GLN A 72 10.19 -27.22 -4.75
C GLN A 72 11.22 -26.16 -4.39
N ALA A 73 11.39 -25.12 -5.23
CA ALA A 73 12.27 -23.99 -4.93
C ALA A 73 11.88 -23.32 -3.61
N LEU A 74 10.58 -23.13 -3.35
CA LEU A 74 10.07 -22.54 -2.11
C LEU A 74 10.44 -23.39 -0.87
N ALA A 75 10.33 -24.71 -0.98
CA ALA A 75 10.65 -25.63 0.12
C ALA A 75 12.16 -25.69 0.43
N VAL A 76 13.01 -25.51 -0.59
CA VAL A 76 14.46 -25.55 -0.45
C VAL A 76 15.05 -24.19 -0.04
N SER A 77 14.39 -23.09 -0.40
CA SER A 77 14.88 -21.74 -0.13
C SER A 77 14.94 -21.45 1.37
N VAL A 78 16.09 -20.96 1.81
CA VAL A 78 16.35 -20.54 3.20
C VAL A 78 16.27 -19.02 3.34
N ASP A 79 16.45 -18.31 2.23
CA ASP A 79 16.44 -16.85 2.23
C ASP A 79 14.99 -16.32 2.26
N ALA A 80 14.73 -15.39 3.17
CA ALA A 80 13.38 -14.86 3.38
C ALA A 80 12.91 -13.99 2.22
N GLU A 81 13.82 -13.27 1.56
CA GLU A 81 13.53 -12.41 0.40
C GLU A 81 13.13 -13.26 -0.80
N HIS A 82 14.00 -14.19 -1.19
CA HIS A 82 13.72 -15.10 -2.30
C HIS A 82 12.46 -15.95 -2.05
N ARG A 83 12.25 -16.41 -0.81
CA ARG A 83 11.07 -17.19 -0.45
C ARG A 83 9.79 -16.36 -0.55
N PHE A 84 9.83 -15.07 -0.23
CA PHE A 84 8.68 -14.18 -0.37
C PHE A 84 8.29 -14.00 -1.85
N GLU A 85 9.25 -13.74 -2.74
CA GLU A 85 9.00 -13.62 -4.18
C GLU A 85 8.44 -14.92 -4.78
N LEU A 86 9.00 -16.06 -4.39
CA LEU A 86 8.50 -17.39 -4.80
C LEU A 86 7.06 -17.62 -4.30
N ALA A 87 6.76 -17.25 -3.05
CA ALA A 87 5.42 -17.38 -2.48
C ALA A 87 4.41 -16.50 -3.22
N LEU A 88 4.76 -15.26 -3.54
CA LEU A 88 3.91 -14.38 -4.36
C LEU A 88 3.67 -14.94 -5.76
N ASN A 89 4.71 -15.46 -6.41
CA ASN A 89 4.64 -16.04 -7.76
C ASN A 89 3.78 -17.30 -7.82
N LEU A 90 3.79 -18.12 -6.77
CA LEU A 90 2.88 -19.27 -6.60
C LEU A 90 1.49 -18.83 -6.10
N GLY A 91 1.43 -17.64 -5.53
CA GLY A 91 0.29 -17.06 -4.84
C GLY A 91 -0.07 -17.77 -3.53
N GLU A 92 0.91 -18.37 -2.87
CA GLU A 92 0.75 -18.90 -1.51
C GLU A 92 0.73 -17.70 -0.54
N LEU A 93 -0.45 -17.09 -0.37
CA LEU A 93 -0.61 -15.81 0.33
C LEU A 93 -0.31 -15.93 1.83
N ASP A 94 -0.61 -17.07 2.45
CA ASP A 94 -0.41 -17.28 3.89
C ASP A 94 1.08 -17.25 4.25
N ILE A 95 1.91 -17.95 3.47
CA ILE A 95 3.37 -17.95 3.64
C ILE A 95 3.94 -16.55 3.39
N ALA A 96 3.44 -15.87 2.34
CA ALA A 96 3.89 -14.52 2.03
C ALA A 96 3.51 -13.51 3.14
N TYR A 97 2.34 -13.67 3.77
CA TYR A 97 1.90 -12.85 4.89
C TYR A 97 2.78 -13.03 6.14
N GLU A 98 3.12 -14.27 6.49
CA GLU A 98 4.04 -14.54 7.61
C GLU A 98 5.42 -13.92 7.38
N LEU A 99 5.94 -14.04 6.15
CA LEU A 99 7.23 -13.46 5.77
C LEU A 99 7.18 -11.92 5.77
N ALA A 100 6.10 -11.31 5.28
CA ALA A 100 5.90 -9.86 5.34
C ALA A 100 5.85 -9.34 6.78
N LYS A 101 5.18 -10.08 7.68
CA LYS A 101 5.10 -9.77 9.11
C LYS A 101 6.46 -9.80 9.80
N GLN A 102 7.35 -10.71 9.40
CA GLN A 102 8.72 -10.78 9.92
C GLN A 102 9.58 -9.63 9.38
N ALA A 103 9.45 -9.30 8.09
CA ALA A 103 10.25 -8.28 7.43
C ALA A 103 9.87 -6.84 7.81
N LYS A 104 8.64 -6.59 8.27
CA LYS A 104 8.11 -5.26 8.67
C LYS A 104 8.44 -4.14 7.66
N SER A 105 8.33 -4.44 6.37
CA SER A 105 8.60 -3.49 5.29
C SER A 105 7.30 -3.14 4.55
N ASP A 106 7.06 -1.85 4.37
CA ASP A 106 5.86 -1.33 3.70
C ASP A 106 5.77 -1.78 2.24
N GLU A 107 6.92 -1.87 1.55
CA GLU A 107 6.98 -2.32 0.15
C GLU A 107 6.49 -3.76 -0.01
N LYS A 108 6.84 -4.65 0.93
CA LYS A 108 6.39 -6.05 0.93
C LYS A 108 4.89 -6.15 1.15
N TRP A 109 4.32 -5.32 2.03
CA TRP A 109 2.87 -5.25 2.20
C TRP A 109 2.16 -4.75 0.94
N LYS A 110 2.72 -3.76 0.23
CA LYS A 110 2.18 -3.30 -1.07
C LYS A 110 2.24 -4.39 -2.14
N GLN A 111 3.32 -5.15 -2.22
CA GLN A 111 3.44 -6.28 -3.16
C GLN A 111 2.44 -7.39 -2.83
N LEU A 112 2.32 -7.76 -1.55
CA LEU A 112 1.36 -8.77 -1.09
C LEU A 112 -0.09 -8.34 -1.35
N SER A 113 -0.42 -7.07 -1.11
CA SER A 113 -1.74 -6.50 -1.41
C SER A 113 -2.11 -6.64 -2.89
N LYS A 114 -1.18 -6.31 -3.80
CA LYS A 114 -1.39 -6.52 -5.25
C LYS A 114 -1.63 -7.98 -5.59
N ALA A 115 -0.85 -8.91 -5.01
CA ALA A 115 -1.04 -10.34 -5.24
C ALA A 115 -2.37 -10.86 -4.66
N ALA A 116 -2.78 -10.38 -3.48
CA ALA A 116 -4.05 -10.72 -2.85
C ALA A 116 -5.24 -10.23 -3.69
N ASN A 117 -5.15 -9.02 -4.25
CA ASN A 117 -6.16 -8.47 -5.18
C ASN A 117 -6.30 -9.32 -6.44
N LEU A 118 -5.19 -9.76 -7.03
CA LEU A 118 -5.22 -10.66 -8.20
C LEU A 118 -5.89 -12.01 -7.92
N LYS A 119 -5.81 -12.48 -6.67
CA LYS A 119 -6.50 -13.69 -6.19
C LYS A 119 -7.91 -13.43 -5.64
N SER A 120 -8.42 -12.21 -5.76
CA SER A 120 -9.72 -11.79 -5.23
C SER A 120 -9.90 -11.97 -3.73
N ASN A 121 -8.80 -12.05 -2.96
CA ASN A 121 -8.86 -12.06 -1.50
C ASN A 121 -8.83 -10.62 -0.97
N LEU A 122 -9.99 -9.97 -1.01
CA LEU A 122 -10.13 -8.55 -0.68
C LEU A 122 -9.91 -8.24 0.80
N LEU A 123 -10.23 -9.18 1.70
CA LEU A 123 -10.04 -8.99 3.14
C LEU A 123 -8.55 -8.90 3.49
N LEU A 124 -7.76 -9.84 2.97
CA LEU A 124 -6.31 -9.84 3.15
C LEU A 124 -5.68 -8.61 2.48
N ALA A 125 -6.16 -8.23 1.29
CA ALA A 125 -5.68 -7.04 0.59
C ALA A 125 -5.92 -5.77 1.41
N ALA A 126 -7.12 -5.59 1.99
CA ALA A 126 -7.44 -4.46 2.85
C ALA A 126 -6.53 -4.40 4.09
N GLU A 127 -6.32 -5.53 4.77
CA GLU A 127 -5.41 -5.59 5.92
C GLU A 127 -3.96 -5.25 5.54
N CYS A 128 -3.50 -5.74 4.38
CA CYS A 128 -2.17 -5.43 3.86
C CYS A 128 -2.04 -3.94 3.48
N MET A 129 -3.07 -3.34 2.89
CA MET A 129 -3.08 -1.91 2.54
C MET A 129 -3.06 -1.02 3.79
N GLU A 130 -3.80 -1.39 4.84
CA GLU A 130 -3.81 -0.68 6.11
C GLU A 130 -2.41 -0.67 6.73
N ARG A 131 -1.75 -1.84 6.76
CA ARG A 131 -0.36 -1.95 7.25
C ARG A 131 0.65 -1.23 6.37
N ALA A 132 0.43 -1.20 5.07
CA ALA A 132 1.26 -0.48 4.10
C ALA A 132 1.03 1.03 4.07
N ARG A 133 0.04 1.54 4.83
CA ARG A 133 -0.44 2.93 4.78
C ARG A 133 -0.83 3.36 3.35
N ASP A 134 -1.37 2.44 2.56
CA ASP A 134 -1.86 2.72 1.21
C ASP A 134 -3.34 3.13 1.24
N TYR A 135 -3.59 4.33 1.76
CA TYR A 135 -4.94 4.86 1.93
C TYR A 135 -5.68 5.08 0.61
N SER A 136 -4.94 5.41 -0.46
CA SER A 136 -5.50 5.57 -1.81
C SER A 136 -6.06 4.25 -2.34
N GLY A 137 -5.31 3.15 -2.23
CA GLY A 137 -5.79 1.83 -2.60
C GLY A 137 -6.98 1.39 -1.75
N LEU A 138 -6.93 1.69 -0.45
CA LEU A 138 -7.98 1.35 0.52
C LEU A 138 -9.28 2.12 0.23
N LEU A 139 -9.20 3.39 -0.20
CA LEU A 139 -10.35 4.20 -0.62
C LEU A 139 -11.07 3.58 -1.82
N VAL A 140 -10.30 3.14 -2.83
CA VAL A 140 -10.86 2.47 -4.02
C VAL A 140 -11.50 1.14 -3.64
N LEU A 141 -10.86 0.36 -2.77
CA LEU A 141 -11.41 -0.91 -2.30
C LEU A 141 -12.68 -0.72 -1.45
N ALA A 142 -12.68 0.25 -0.53
CA ALA A 142 -13.81 0.55 0.33
C ALA A 142 -15.01 1.09 -0.47
N SER A 143 -14.76 1.98 -1.44
CA SER A 143 -15.81 2.52 -2.32
C SER A 143 -16.39 1.43 -3.23
N SER A 144 -15.53 0.58 -3.81
CA SER A 144 -15.99 -0.52 -4.68
C SER A 144 -16.75 -1.61 -3.93
N SER A 145 -16.38 -1.87 -2.68
CA SER A 145 -17.07 -2.85 -1.82
C SER A 145 -18.33 -2.28 -1.15
N GLY A 146 -18.53 -0.96 -1.16
CA GLY A 146 -19.65 -0.30 -0.49
C GLY A 146 -19.63 -0.45 1.04
N SER A 147 -18.48 -0.79 1.64
CA SER A 147 -18.37 -1.02 3.08
C SER A 147 -18.27 0.30 3.84
N THR A 148 -19.37 0.70 4.48
CA THR A 148 -19.44 1.92 5.30
C THR A 148 -18.49 1.86 6.50
N HIS A 149 -18.35 0.69 7.12
CA HIS A 149 -17.44 0.51 8.26
C HIS A 149 -15.98 0.73 7.85
N LEU A 150 -15.54 0.10 6.75
CA LEU A 150 -14.17 0.24 6.28
C LEU A 150 -13.86 1.68 5.86
N MET A 151 -14.83 2.34 5.22
CA MET A 151 -14.70 3.75 4.81
C MET A 151 -14.57 4.69 6.03
N ASN A 152 -15.39 4.50 7.06
CA ASN A 152 -15.30 5.30 8.29
C ASN A 152 -13.98 5.07 9.03
N LYS A 153 -13.48 3.83 9.06
CA LYS A 153 -12.18 3.52 9.66
C LYS A 153 -11.05 4.22 8.89
N LEU A 154 -11.05 4.08 7.55
CA LEU A 154 -10.12 4.77 6.66
C LEU A 154 -10.14 6.29 6.86
N ALA A 155 -11.32 6.90 6.98
CA ALA A 155 -11.45 8.34 7.14
C ALA A 155 -10.76 8.85 8.41
N ASN A 156 -10.90 8.11 9.52
CA ASN A 156 -10.24 8.41 10.79
C ASN A 156 -8.73 8.17 10.72
N ASP A 157 -8.30 7.03 10.15
CA ASP A 157 -6.88 6.68 10.04
C ASP A 157 -6.13 7.67 9.14
N ALA A 158 -6.73 8.05 8.01
CA ALA A 158 -6.18 9.05 7.09
C ALA A 158 -6.13 10.45 7.73
N HIS A 159 -7.13 10.82 8.52
CA HIS A 159 -7.12 12.09 9.25
C HIS A 159 -5.95 12.14 10.26
N ASN A 160 -5.76 11.07 11.03
CA ASN A 160 -4.67 10.98 12.02
C ASN A 160 -3.27 11.04 11.40
N GLU A 161 -3.11 10.57 10.16
CA GLU A 161 -1.84 10.61 9.42
C GLU A 161 -1.69 11.87 8.54
N ASN A 162 -2.58 12.86 8.68
CA ASN A 162 -2.62 14.12 7.92
C ASN A 162 -2.83 13.95 6.40
N GLU A 163 -3.45 12.84 5.96
CA GLU A 163 -3.88 12.62 4.57
C GLU A 163 -5.30 13.17 4.37
N GLU A 164 -5.40 14.49 4.47
CA GLU A 164 -6.67 15.23 4.56
C GLU A 164 -7.55 15.07 3.33
N ASN A 165 -6.96 15.02 2.14
CA ASN A 165 -7.72 14.81 0.91
C ASN A 165 -8.45 13.47 0.93
N ILE A 166 -7.76 12.41 1.35
CA ILE A 166 -8.33 11.05 1.40
C ILE A 166 -9.38 10.99 2.50
N SER A 167 -9.08 11.57 3.67
CA SER A 167 -10.03 11.67 4.76
C SER A 167 -11.30 12.44 4.35
N PHE A 168 -11.16 13.58 3.66
CA PHE A 168 -12.27 14.38 3.15
C PHE A 168 -13.14 13.59 2.18
N PHE A 169 -12.53 12.90 1.19
CA PHE A 169 -13.29 12.06 0.26
C PHE A 169 -13.99 10.89 0.95
N ALA A 170 -13.32 10.25 1.92
CA ALA A 170 -13.91 9.16 2.68
C ALA A 170 -15.13 9.64 3.50
N TYR A 171 -15.02 10.78 4.19
CA TYR A 171 -16.16 11.37 4.91
C TYR A 171 -17.28 11.85 3.99
N LEU A 172 -16.94 12.39 2.82
CA LEU A 172 -17.94 12.81 1.84
C LEU A 172 -18.74 11.61 1.32
N LEU A 173 -18.06 10.49 1.06
CA LEU A 173 -18.71 9.25 0.62
C LEU A 173 -19.57 8.60 1.72
N THR A 174 -19.23 8.77 3.00
CA THR A 174 -20.06 8.29 4.11
C THR A 174 -21.16 9.26 4.53
N GLY A 175 -21.18 10.47 3.96
CA GLY A 175 -22.16 11.52 4.26
C GLY A 175 -21.88 12.31 5.53
N ASN A 176 -20.68 12.22 6.09
CA ASN A 176 -20.28 13.00 7.27
C ASN A 176 -19.81 14.41 6.88
N ILE A 177 -20.78 15.28 6.56
CA ILE A 177 -20.57 16.66 6.10
C ILE A 177 -19.85 17.49 7.18
N ASP A 178 -20.13 17.21 8.45
CA ASP A 178 -19.55 17.94 9.59
C ASP A 178 -18.04 17.72 9.70
N ALA A 179 -17.59 16.47 9.55
CA ALA A 179 -16.17 16.14 9.51
C ALA A 179 -15.48 16.77 8.29
N CYS A 180 -16.10 16.75 7.11
CA CYS A 180 -15.59 17.42 5.92
C CYS A 180 -15.39 18.93 6.15
N LEU A 181 -16.35 19.60 6.79
CA LEU A 181 -16.25 21.02 7.11
C LEU A 181 -15.12 21.32 8.10
N ASN A 182 -14.97 20.49 9.15
CA ASN A 182 -13.90 20.66 10.13
C ASN A 182 -12.52 20.56 9.46
N ILE A 183 -12.30 19.59 8.57
CA ILE A 183 -11.04 19.46 7.81
C ILE A 183 -10.73 20.73 7.02
N LEU A 184 -11.74 21.33 6.34
CA LEU A 184 -11.53 22.56 5.57
C LEU A 184 -11.24 23.78 6.46
N ILE A 185 -11.85 23.84 7.65
CA ILE A 185 -11.63 24.92 8.62
C ILE A 185 -10.24 24.81 9.25
N GLU A 186 -9.82 23.61 9.63
CA GLU A 186 -8.49 23.30 10.18
C GLU A 186 -7.37 23.66 9.20
N ASN A 187 -7.61 23.48 7.90
CA ASN A 187 -6.67 23.82 6.83
C ASN A 187 -6.71 25.27 6.36
N ASP A 188 -7.41 26.15 7.08
CA ASP A 188 -7.59 27.55 6.71
C ASP A 188 -8.26 27.77 5.32
N ARG A 189 -8.89 26.75 4.74
CA ARG A 189 -9.59 26.80 3.43
C ARG A 189 -11.02 27.29 3.57
N LEU A 190 -11.20 28.43 4.24
CA LEU A 190 -12.51 29.00 4.55
C LEU A 190 -13.40 29.35 3.34
N PRO A 191 -12.87 29.84 2.20
CA PRO A 191 -13.71 30.07 1.02
C PRO A 191 -14.35 28.77 0.50
N GLU A 192 -13.58 27.69 0.48
CA GLU A 192 -14.08 26.38 0.04
C GLU A 192 -15.05 25.78 1.04
N ALA A 193 -14.78 25.93 2.34
CA ALA A 193 -15.71 25.55 3.40
C ALA A 193 -17.06 26.28 3.24
N ALA A 194 -17.05 27.57 2.88
CA ALA A 194 -18.28 28.34 2.66
C ALA A 194 -19.08 27.83 1.44
N PHE A 195 -18.40 27.52 0.32
CA PHE A 195 -19.06 26.92 -0.85
C PHE A 195 -19.58 25.51 -0.58
N PHE A 196 -18.81 24.71 0.15
CA PHE A 196 -19.20 23.36 0.55
C PHE A 196 -20.42 23.40 1.48
N ALA A 197 -20.41 24.26 2.50
CA ALA A 197 -21.55 24.47 3.38
C ALA A 197 -22.77 24.97 2.60
N HIS A 198 -22.62 25.90 1.65
CA HIS A 198 -23.74 26.37 0.86
C HIS A 198 -24.45 25.24 0.09
N THR A 199 -23.69 24.23 -0.34
CA THR A 199 -24.21 23.12 -1.13
C THR A 199 -24.79 22.00 -0.27
N TYR A 200 -24.14 21.66 0.85
CA TYR A 200 -24.47 20.47 1.64
C TYR A 200 -25.06 20.76 3.03
N CYS A 201 -24.82 21.95 3.60
CA CYS A 201 -25.27 22.35 4.94
C CYS A 201 -25.44 23.88 5.03
N PRO A 202 -26.46 24.46 4.34
CA PRO A 202 -26.66 25.90 4.27
C PRO A 202 -26.81 26.56 5.65
N THR A 203 -27.31 25.85 6.66
CA THR A 203 -27.38 26.33 8.06
C THR A 203 -26.04 26.80 8.63
N LYS A 204 -24.92 26.19 8.23
CA LYS A 204 -23.57 26.51 8.75
C LYS A 204 -22.84 27.60 7.96
N VAL A 205 -23.38 28.04 6.83
CA VAL A 205 -22.77 29.08 5.98
C VAL A 205 -22.51 30.39 6.74
N PRO A 206 -23.45 30.94 7.52
CA PRO A 206 -23.24 32.21 8.22
C PRO A 206 -22.06 32.15 9.21
N LEU A 207 -21.91 31.02 9.91
CA LEU A 207 -20.81 30.79 10.85
C LEU A 207 -19.47 30.80 10.11
N ILE A 208 -19.37 30.07 9.00
CA ILE A 208 -18.11 29.97 8.24
C ILE A 208 -17.76 31.31 7.57
N VAL A 209 -18.76 32.03 7.04
CA VAL A 209 -18.56 33.36 6.45
C VAL A 209 -18.10 34.37 7.50
N SER A 210 -18.61 34.29 8.74
CA SER A 210 -18.09 35.14 9.84
C SER A 210 -16.63 34.84 10.18
N GLN A 211 -16.25 33.56 10.27
CA GLN A 211 -14.86 33.15 10.50
C GLN A 211 -13.96 33.59 9.34
N TRP A 212 -14.45 33.48 8.10
CA TRP A 212 -13.74 33.94 6.92
C TRP A 212 -13.54 35.45 6.93
N ARG A 213 -14.56 36.21 7.32
CA ARG A 213 -14.49 37.66 7.46
C ARG A 213 -13.48 38.09 8.52
N GLU A 214 -13.43 37.40 9.65
CA GLU A 214 -12.46 37.65 10.73
C GLU A 214 -11.02 37.35 10.27
N LYS A 215 -10.77 36.20 9.65
CA LYS A 215 -9.43 35.89 9.11
C LYS A 215 -9.02 36.80 7.96
N ALA A 216 -9.96 37.19 7.07
CA ALA A 216 -9.65 38.13 5.99
C ALA A 216 -9.27 39.52 6.53
N ARG A 217 -9.83 39.93 7.68
CA ARG A 217 -9.44 41.18 8.37
C ARG A 217 -8.06 41.09 9.01
N SER A 218 -7.66 39.93 9.54
CA SER A 218 -6.33 39.76 10.16
C SER A 218 -5.21 39.59 9.12
N LEU A 219 -5.48 38.94 7.99
CA LEU A 219 -4.56 38.77 6.86
C LEU A 219 -4.38 40.03 6.01
N ALA A 220 -5.34 40.97 6.07
CA ALA A 220 -5.25 42.25 5.40
C ALA A 220 -4.18 43.12 6.04
N GLY A 221 -2.93 42.98 5.56
CA GLY A 221 -1.91 44.01 5.70
C GLY A 221 -2.45 45.37 5.23
N VAL A 222 -1.80 46.45 5.69
CA VAL A 222 -2.20 47.88 5.68
C VAL A 222 -2.96 48.39 4.43
N ASN A 223 -2.87 47.73 3.26
CA ASN A 223 -3.48 48.12 1.99
C ASN A 223 -4.78 47.38 1.57
N GLN A 224 -5.29 46.39 2.31
CA GLN A 224 -6.49 45.61 1.90
C GLN A 224 -7.61 45.53 2.97
N LYS A 225 -7.88 46.62 3.69
CA LYS A 225 -8.87 46.67 4.79
C LYS A 225 -10.31 46.27 4.42
N ASN A 226 -10.65 46.23 3.13
CA ASN A 226 -12.04 46.08 2.66
C ASN A 226 -12.38 44.65 2.19
N VAL A 227 -11.44 43.70 2.19
CA VAL A 227 -11.69 42.35 1.61
C VAL A 227 -12.78 41.61 2.40
N GLY A 228 -12.74 41.67 3.74
CA GLY A 228 -13.76 41.05 4.58
C GLY A 228 -15.13 41.73 4.54
N GLU A 229 -15.23 42.98 4.10
CA GLU A 229 -16.52 43.71 3.98
C GLU A 229 -17.23 43.45 2.66
N ARG A 230 -16.52 42.88 1.67
CA ARG A 230 -17.11 42.43 0.39
C ARG A 230 -17.75 41.06 0.50
N LEU A 231 -17.54 40.35 1.61
CA LEU A 231 -18.21 39.09 1.91
C LEU A 231 -19.62 39.38 2.41
N ALA A 232 -20.61 39.01 1.60
CA ALA A 232 -22.02 39.16 1.94
C ALA A 232 -22.48 37.98 2.80
N ASP A 233 -23.19 38.27 3.89
CA ASP A 233 -23.83 37.27 4.71
C ASP A 233 -25.20 36.89 4.09
N PRO A 234 -25.51 35.59 3.89
CA PRO A 234 -26.79 35.17 3.32
C PRO A 234 -28.02 35.64 4.10
N ILE A 235 -27.89 35.76 5.43
CA ILE A 235 -28.97 36.24 6.32
C ILE A 235 -29.23 37.75 6.16
N LYS A 236 -28.17 38.55 5.93
CA LYS A 236 -28.30 40.02 5.86
C LYS A 236 -28.67 40.51 4.47
N TYR A 237 -28.37 39.72 3.45
CA TYR A 237 -28.58 40.09 2.06
C TYR A 237 -29.26 38.95 1.28
N GLU A 238 -30.46 38.55 1.69
CA GLU A 238 -31.25 37.51 1.01
C GLU A 238 -31.44 37.81 -0.50
N ASN A 239 -31.54 39.10 -0.86
CA ASN A 239 -31.63 39.57 -2.25
C ASN A 239 -30.43 39.17 -3.13
N LEU A 240 -29.26 38.90 -2.54
CA LEU A 240 -28.05 38.47 -3.27
C LEU A 240 -27.95 36.95 -3.42
N PHE A 241 -28.78 36.18 -2.71
CA PHE A 241 -28.74 34.72 -2.67
C PHE A 241 -30.11 34.11 -3.03
N PRO A 242 -30.51 34.17 -4.32
CA PRO A 242 -31.75 33.55 -4.77
C PRO A 242 -31.73 32.04 -4.51
N GLY A 243 -32.80 31.50 -3.93
CA GLY A 243 -32.94 30.06 -3.63
C GLY A 243 -32.40 29.61 -2.27
N TYR A 244 -31.78 30.49 -1.47
CA TYR A 244 -31.23 30.11 -0.15
C TYR A 244 -32.29 29.58 0.83
N GLY A 245 -33.50 30.17 0.82
CA GLY A 245 -34.62 29.70 1.64
C GLY A 245 -35.10 28.29 1.26
N GLU A 246 -35.08 27.95 -0.03
CA GLU A 246 -35.42 26.60 -0.50
C GLU A 246 -34.37 25.58 -0.07
N SER A 247 -33.08 25.95 -0.13
CA SER A 247 -31.97 25.10 0.33
C SER A 247 -32.03 24.81 1.84
N LEU A 248 -32.45 25.77 2.66
CA LEU A 248 -32.66 25.56 4.10
C LEU A 248 -33.78 24.54 4.38
N VAL A 249 -34.90 24.66 3.66
CA VAL A 249 -36.02 23.70 3.77
C VAL A 249 -35.61 22.32 3.29
N ALA A 250 -34.80 22.24 2.22
CA ALA A 250 -34.26 20.98 1.72
C ALA A 250 -33.33 20.30 2.73
N GLU A 251 -32.48 21.06 3.43
CA GLU A 251 -31.60 20.55 4.49
C GLU A 251 -32.40 19.94 5.65
N GLU A 252 -33.44 20.64 6.13
CA GLU A 252 -34.32 20.11 7.18
C GLU A 252 -35.03 18.81 6.77
N GLY A 253 -35.31 18.66 5.47
CA GLY A 253 -35.88 17.43 4.91
C GLY A 253 -34.90 16.25 4.87
N ILE A 254 -33.60 16.53 4.70
CA ILE A 254 -32.53 15.53 4.68
C ILE A 254 -32.19 15.06 6.11
N GLN A 255 -32.18 15.98 7.09
CA GLN A 255 -31.91 15.64 8.50
C GLN A 255 -33.03 14.85 9.20
N LYS A 256 -34.25 14.85 8.66
CA LYS A 256 -35.40 14.09 9.21
C LYS A 256 -35.48 12.64 8.71
N LYS A 257 -34.62 12.24 7.77
CA LYS A 257 -34.53 10.86 7.23
C LYS A 257 -33.43 10.08 7.92
#